data_AF-A0AA38SLE8-F1
#
_entry.id   AF-A0AA38SLE8-F1
#
_cell.length_a   1.000
_cell.length_b   1.000
_cell.length_c   1.000
_cell.angle_alpha   90.00
_cell.angle_beta   90.00
_cell.angle_gamma   90.00
#
_symmetry.space_group_name_H-M   'P 1'
#
loop_
_entity.id
_entity.type
_entity.pdbx_description
1 polymer ?
#
loop_
_entity_poly.entity_id
_entity_poly.type
_entity_poly.pdbx_seq_one_letter_code
_entity_poly.pdbx_strand_id
1 'polypeptide(L)'
;MRTSSILSLLTAAAASLVAAQSIKTGDLGNATVVVNNAVGTYYAATLPDTAFDKAAFPNGGNVQGSITATSSPDGIGVWFKVQFSNLPKEGGPFTYHIHVDPVPSDGNCTKTLAHLDPFLRGEDPPCDPKFPQTCQVGDLSGKHGKITSDPFVVTYYDQFASTAEGIGAFFGNRSFVVHYPNKTRISCANFAKIDGASPVIPTSSDCSAAPPVTSTGVPQPSGNTTVPHPTGNVPQSTKPPVASNTPVTVSAGNNVQSVSHAFGLVSFAAAIMFML
;
A
#
# COMPACT_ATOMS: atom_id res chain seq x y z
N MET A 1 22.37 -15.43 -71.00
CA MET A 1 22.04 -14.01 -70.71
C MET A 1 21.17 -13.98 -69.46
N ARG A 2 21.70 -13.34 -68.41
CA ARG A 2 21.12 -12.86 -67.13
C ARG A 2 19.76 -13.40 -66.67
N THR A 3 19.77 -14.22 -65.62
CA THR A 3 18.66 -14.45 -64.69
C THR A 3 18.60 -13.31 -63.67
N SER A 4 17.55 -12.50 -63.69
CA SER A 4 17.30 -11.48 -62.66
C SER A 4 16.44 -12.07 -61.55
N SER A 5 17.02 -12.32 -60.39
CA SER A 5 16.28 -12.58 -59.15
C SER A 5 15.83 -11.25 -58.54
N ILE A 6 14.53 -11.04 -58.41
CA ILE A 6 13.96 -9.91 -57.67
C ILE A 6 13.64 -10.41 -56.26
N LEU A 7 14.44 -9.97 -55.30
CA LEU A 7 14.27 -10.22 -53.88
C LEU A 7 13.35 -9.12 -53.31
N SER A 8 12.09 -9.43 -53.05
CA SER A 8 11.15 -8.51 -52.39
C SER A 8 11.39 -8.51 -50.89
N LEU A 9 12.03 -7.45 -50.38
CA LEU A 9 12.17 -7.16 -48.95
C LEU A 9 10.84 -6.61 -48.40
N LEU A 10 10.14 -7.40 -47.59
CA LEU A 10 9.03 -6.94 -46.76
C LEU A 10 9.56 -6.50 -45.39
N THR A 11 9.74 -5.20 -45.20
CA THR A 11 10.01 -4.60 -43.88
C THR A 11 8.69 -4.39 -43.15
N ALA A 12 8.36 -5.26 -42.18
CA ALA A 12 7.25 -5.04 -41.27
C ALA A 12 7.67 -4.02 -40.19
N ALA A 13 7.13 -2.80 -40.27
CA ALA A 13 7.25 -1.82 -39.20
C ALA A 13 6.26 -2.19 -38.08
N ALA A 14 6.76 -2.71 -36.96
CA ALA A 14 5.96 -2.91 -35.76
C ALA A 14 5.81 -1.56 -35.02
N ALA A 15 4.71 -0.86 -35.25
CA ALA A 15 4.33 0.29 -34.44
C ALA A 15 3.86 -0.22 -33.07
N SER A 16 4.67 -0.03 -32.04
CA SER A 16 4.28 -0.27 -30.65
C SER A 16 3.35 0.86 -30.20
N LEU A 17 2.05 0.61 -30.16
CA LEU A 17 1.10 1.51 -29.50
C LEU A 17 1.29 1.41 -27.99
N VAL A 18 2.00 2.38 -27.41
CA VAL A 18 1.96 2.62 -25.97
C VAL A 18 0.65 3.38 -25.71
N ALA A 19 -0.37 2.69 -25.22
CA ALA A 19 -1.56 3.35 -24.70
C ALA A 19 -1.15 4.21 -23.50
N ALA A 20 -1.36 5.52 -23.58
CA ALA A 20 -1.21 6.42 -22.44
C ALA A 20 -2.27 6.04 -21.40
N GLN A 21 -1.88 5.29 -20.37
CA GLN A 21 -2.76 5.00 -19.24
C GLN A 21 -3.00 6.31 -18.50
N SER A 22 -4.24 6.80 -18.50
CA SER A 22 -4.63 7.90 -17.62
C SER A 22 -4.52 7.41 -16.17
N ILE A 23 -3.63 8.03 -15.40
CA ILE A 23 -3.43 7.67 -13.99
C ILE A 23 -4.69 8.06 -13.23
N LYS A 24 -5.45 7.06 -12.76
CA LYS A 24 -6.64 7.27 -11.93
C LYS A 24 -6.25 7.54 -10.48
N THR A 25 -6.63 8.70 -9.97
CA THR A 25 -6.65 9.01 -8.53
C THR A 25 -8.04 8.76 -7.94
N GLY A 26 -8.17 8.79 -6.62
CA GLY A 26 -9.48 8.75 -5.96
C GLY A 26 -10.25 10.06 -6.04
N ASP A 27 -11.55 9.96 -5.78
CA ASP A 27 -12.49 11.08 -5.89
C ASP A 27 -12.15 12.22 -4.91
N LEU A 28 -11.42 11.91 -3.84
CA LEU A 28 -10.90 12.90 -2.88
C LEU A 28 -9.43 13.27 -3.14
N GLY A 29 -8.88 12.91 -4.30
CA GLY A 29 -7.49 13.16 -4.69
C GLY A 29 -6.54 12.02 -4.34
N ASN A 30 -5.24 12.33 -4.40
CA ASN A 30 -4.18 11.38 -4.07
C ASN A 30 -4.20 11.06 -2.57
N ALA A 31 -3.78 9.85 -2.21
CA ALA A 31 -3.43 9.54 -0.85
C ALA A 31 -2.35 10.50 -0.33
N THR A 32 -2.62 11.13 0.80
CA THR A 32 -1.68 12.09 1.41
C THR A 32 -0.61 11.34 2.19
N VAL A 33 0.63 11.81 2.07
CA VAL A 33 1.70 11.38 2.98
C VAL A 33 1.30 11.73 4.41
N VAL A 34 1.31 10.73 5.29
CA VAL A 34 0.95 10.95 6.69
C VAL A 34 2.19 11.30 7.49
N VAL A 35 2.13 12.49 8.09
CA VAL A 35 3.11 13.01 9.04
C VAL A 35 2.49 12.97 10.44
N ASN A 36 3.32 12.88 11.49
CA ASN A 36 2.91 12.77 12.90
C ASN A 36 2.46 11.36 13.37
N ASN A 37 3.01 10.31 12.78
CA ASN A 37 3.00 9.00 13.43
C ASN A 37 3.83 9.08 14.72
N ALA A 38 3.25 8.71 15.86
CA ALA A 38 3.98 8.74 17.12
C ALA A 38 5.17 7.77 17.06
N VAL A 39 6.39 8.27 17.25
CA VAL A 39 7.63 7.50 17.08
C VAL A 39 7.66 6.31 18.04
N GLY A 40 8.08 5.15 17.52
CA GLY A 40 8.13 3.90 18.27
C GLY A 40 6.78 3.18 18.38
N THR A 41 5.71 3.73 17.79
CA THR A 41 4.44 3.00 17.70
C THR A 41 4.62 1.73 16.87
N TYR A 42 4.16 0.62 17.43
CA TYR A 42 4.28 -0.71 16.85
C TYR A 42 2.94 -1.45 16.88
N TYR A 43 2.56 -2.03 15.75
CA TYR A 43 1.39 -2.88 15.59
C TYR A 43 1.79 -4.25 15.04
N ALA A 44 1.09 -5.28 15.46
CA ALA A 44 1.19 -6.62 14.89
C ALA A 44 -0.20 -7.18 14.58
N ALA A 45 -0.29 -7.97 13.52
CA ALA A 45 -1.46 -8.73 13.15
C ALA A 45 -1.00 -10.15 12.75
N THR A 46 -1.45 -11.16 13.49
CA THR A 46 -1.05 -12.55 13.30
C THR A 46 -2.23 -13.37 12.84
N LEU A 47 -2.05 -14.13 11.76
CA LEU A 47 -3.10 -15.01 11.24
C LEU A 47 -3.41 -16.14 12.24
N PRO A 48 -4.69 -16.53 12.40
CA PRO A 48 -5.09 -17.59 13.32
C PRO A 48 -4.64 -18.96 12.80
N ASP A 49 -4.61 -19.98 13.66
CA ASP A 49 -4.26 -21.35 13.24
C ASP A 49 -5.35 -22.00 12.37
N THR A 50 -6.60 -21.54 12.52
CA THR A 50 -7.76 -22.09 11.80
C THR A 50 -8.04 -21.29 10.54
N ALA A 51 -8.12 -21.97 9.39
CA ALA A 51 -8.45 -21.32 8.13
C ALA A 51 -9.89 -20.80 8.10
N PHE A 52 -10.03 -19.58 7.57
CA PHE A 52 -11.30 -19.07 7.08
C PHE A 52 -11.69 -19.81 5.79
N ASP A 53 -10.78 -19.88 4.82
CA ASP A 53 -10.95 -20.74 3.64
C ASP A 53 -10.54 -22.19 3.93
N LYS A 54 -11.47 -22.98 4.44
CA LYS A 54 -11.24 -24.39 4.75
C LYS A 54 -10.96 -25.24 3.50
N ALA A 55 -11.40 -24.82 2.32
CA ALA A 55 -11.20 -25.59 1.09
C ALA A 55 -9.73 -25.54 0.64
N ALA A 56 -9.05 -24.42 0.89
CA ALA A 56 -7.61 -24.30 0.67
C ALA A 56 -6.76 -25.16 1.62
N PHE A 57 -7.33 -25.57 2.77
CA PHE A 57 -6.66 -26.33 3.82
C PHE A 57 -7.47 -27.59 4.22
N PRO A 58 -7.63 -28.58 3.32
CA PRO A 58 -8.52 -29.72 3.54
C PRO A 58 -8.10 -30.63 4.71
N ASN A 59 -6.82 -30.58 5.08
CA ASN A 59 -6.25 -31.34 6.22
C ASN A 59 -6.12 -30.48 7.49
N GLY A 60 -6.76 -29.31 7.52
CA GLY A 60 -6.59 -28.31 8.57
C GLY A 60 -5.35 -27.44 8.39
N GLY A 61 -5.19 -26.47 9.30
CA GLY A 61 -4.21 -25.40 9.22
C GLY A 61 -4.79 -24.13 8.59
N ASN A 62 -3.90 -23.20 8.26
CA ASN A 62 -4.17 -21.90 7.65
C ASN A 62 -2.89 -21.34 7.03
N VAL A 63 -2.99 -20.24 6.28
CA VAL A 63 -1.82 -19.39 6.02
C VAL A 63 -1.24 -18.96 7.37
N GLN A 64 0.04 -19.21 7.56
CA GLN A 64 0.76 -18.89 8.79
C GLN A 64 1.51 -17.57 8.62
N GLY A 65 1.70 -16.86 9.73
CA GLY A 65 2.55 -15.67 9.78
C GLY A 65 1.82 -14.40 10.17
N SER A 66 2.46 -13.26 9.91
CA SER A 66 2.03 -11.96 10.44
C SER A 66 2.47 -10.80 9.56
N ILE A 67 1.77 -9.67 9.75
CA ILE A 67 2.24 -8.35 9.37
C ILE A 67 2.57 -7.59 10.64
N THR A 68 3.76 -7.00 10.68
CA THR A 68 4.18 -6.07 11.74
C THR A 68 4.43 -4.70 11.12
N ALA A 69 4.12 -3.65 11.86
CA ALA A 69 4.11 -2.29 11.37
C ALA A 69 4.71 -1.35 12.42
N THR A 70 5.77 -0.62 12.06
CA THR A 70 6.47 0.30 12.95
C THR A 70 6.44 1.71 12.36
N SER A 71 6.00 2.69 13.14
CA SER A 71 6.16 4.10 12.76
C SER A 71 7.62 4.44 12.44
N SER A 72 7.85 5.24 11.38
CA SER A 72 9.20 5.69 11.03
C SER A 72 9.77 6.63 12.12
N PRO A 73 11.09 6.65 12.36
CA PRO A 73 11.73 7.54 13.33
C PRO A 73 11.51 9.04 13.08
N ASP A 74 11.24 9.45 11.84
CA ASP A 74 10.91 10.82 11.45
C ASP A 74 9.41 11.15 11.58
N GLY A 75 8.59 10.19 12.03
CA GLY A 75 7.14 10.32 12.16
C GLY A 75 6.38 10.31 10.83
N ILE A 76 7.05 10.03 9.71
CA ILE A 76 6.45 9.97 8.38
C ILE A 76 6.29 8.52 7.96
N GLY A 77 5.07 8.10 7.60
CA GLY A 77 4.82 6.73 7.13
C GLY A 77 5.18 5.62 8.14
N VAL A 78 5.20 4.39 7.61
CA VAL A 78 5.25 3.15 8.39
C VAL A 78 6.10 2.10 7.68
N TRP A 79 6.98 1.44 8.44
CA TRP A 79 7.70 0.25 8.00
C TRP A 79 6.87 -0.99 8.26
N PHE A 80 6.54 -1.71 7.19
CA PHE A 80 5.88 -3.01 7.26
C PHE A 80 6.90 -4.13 7.08
N LYS A 81 6.83 -5.13 7.94
CA LYS A 81 7.45 -6.44 7.72
C LYS A 81 6.34 -7.48 7.60
N VAL A 82 6.29 -8.11 6.44
CA VAL A 82 5.29 -9.12 6.05
C VAL A 82 5.98 -10.47 5.99
N GLN A 83 5.43 -11.46 6.69
CA GLN A 83 5.95 -12.82 6.74
C GLN A 83 4.79 -13.79 6.62
N PHE A 84 4.76 -14.58 5.55
CA PHE A 84 3.77 -15.62 5.34
C PHE A 84 4.42 -16.95 4.97
N SER A 85 3.81 -18.03 5.42
CA SER A 85 4.15 -19.39 5.03
C SER A 85 2.91 -20.27 4.97
N ASN A 86 3.05 -21.48 4.45
CA ASN A 86 1.93 -22.41 4.31
C ASN A 86 0.79 -21.80 3.48
N LEU A 87 1.16 -21.20 2.35
CA LEU A 87 0.19 -20.64 1.42
C LEU A 87 -0.53 -21.77 0.67
N PRO A 88 -1.75 -21.53 0.12
CA PRO A 88 -2.38 -22.49 -0.77
C PRO A 88 -1.42 -22.88 -1.92
N LYS A 89 -1.38 -24.16 -2.27
CA LYS A 89 -0.42 -24.68 -3.28
C LYS A 89 -0.66 -24.15 -4.69
N GLU A 90 -1.87 -23.72 -4.97
CA GLU A 90 -2.29 -23.19 -6.26
C GLU A 90 -3.14 -21.92 -6.09
N GLY A 91 -3.38 -21.21 -7.19
CA GLY A 91 -4.22 -20.02 -7.22
C GLY A 91 -3.50 -18.70 -6.90
N GLY A 92 -2.17 -18.72 -6.70
CA GLY A 92 -1.36 -17.52 -6.60
C GLY A 92 -1.14 -16.80 -7.95
N PRO A 93 -0.41 -15.68 -7.99
CA PRO A 93 0.21 -15.00 -6.84
C PRO A 93 -0.85 -14.35 -5.94
N PHE A 94 -0.70 -14.51 -4.63
CA PHE A 94 -1.67 -14.02 -3.66
C PHE A 94 -1.48 -12.53 -3.39
N THR A 95 -2.55 -11.86 -2.97
CA THR A 95 -2.50 -10.46 -2.55
C THR A 95 -2.88 -10.34 -1.09
N TYR A 96 -2.56 -9.19 -0.50
CA TYR A 96 -2.91 -8.85 0.86
C TYR A 96 -3.15 -7.35 0.94
N HIS A 97 -4.19 -6.97 1.69
CA HIS A 97 -4.64 -5.59 1.81
C HIS A 97 -5.05 -5.30 3.25
N ILE A 98 -4.99 -4.03 3.65
CA ILE A 98 -5.64 -3.54 4.87
C ILE A 98 -7.11 -3.30 4.52
N HIS A 99 -8.01 -3.82 5.35
CA HIS A 99 -9.45 -3.68 5.21
C HIS A 99 -10.01 -2.64 6.19
N VAL A 100 -11.22 -2.15 5.92
CA VAL A 100 -11.82 -1.06 6.70
C VAL A 100 -12.23 -1.51 8.11
N ASP A 101 -12.81 -2.70 8.24
CA ASP A 101 -13.33 -3.19 9.52
C ASP A 101 -12.42 -4.25 10.17
N PRO A 102 -12.42 -4.36 11.51
CA PRO A 102 -11.76 -5.45 12.19
C PRO A 102 -12.42 -6.80 11.86
N VAL A 103 -11.63 -7.87 11.95
CA VAL A 103 -12.13 -9.24 11.97
C VAL A 103 -13.00 -9.42 13.22
N PRO A 104 -14.27 -9.84 13.07
CA PRO A 104 -15.15 -10.16 14.19
C PRO A 104 -14.67 -11.39 14.97
N SER A 105 -15.28 -11.63 16.14
CA SER A 105 -14.90 -12.73 17.04
C SER A 105 -15.11 -14.13 16.45
N ASP A 106 -15.96 -14.27 15.44
CA ASP A 106 -16.18 -15.53 14.71
C ASP A 106 -15.14 -15.78 13.60
N GLY A 107 -14.16 -14.88 13.43
CA GLY A 107 -13.10 -15.01 12.43
C GLY A 107 -13.58 -14.79 10.98
N ASN A 108 -14.80 -14.28 10.78
CA ASN A 108 -15.37 -14.15 9.45
C ASN A 108 -14.70 -13.03 8.63
N CYS A 109 -13.77 -13.41 7.76
CA CYS A 109 -13.04 -12.46 6.92
C CYS A 109 -13.93 -11.63 6.00
N THR A 110 -15.17 -12.04 5.67
CA THR A 110 -16.07 -11.21 4.84
C THR A 110 -16.55 -9.94 5.57
N LYS A 111 -16.52 -9.94 6.90
CA LYS A 111 -16.98 -8.83 7.74
C LYS A 111 -15.95 -7.72 7.92
N THR A 112 -14.74 -7.90 7.40
CA THR A 112 -13.75 -6.81 7.30
C THR A 112 -14.11 -5.80 6.20
N LEU A 113 -15.14 -6.08 5.39
CA LEU A 113 -15.69 -5.22 4.34
C LEU A 113 -14.65 -4.84 3.26
N ALA A 114 -14.71 -3.63 2.72
CA ALA A 114 -13.85 -3.17 1.62
C ALA A 114 -12.41 -2.90 2.07
N HIS A 115 -11.51 -2.64 1.11
CA HIS A 115 -10.17 -2.15 1.42
C HIS A 115 -10.21 -0.80 2.15
N LEU A 116 -9.16 -0.50 2.90
CA LEU A 116 -8.94 0.81 3.49
C LEU A 116 -8.67 1.84 2.38
N ASP A 117 -9.70 2.62 2.04
CA ASP A 117 -9.67 3.56 0.92
C ASP A 117 -10.27 4.92 1.29
N PRO A 118 -9.60 5.70 2.15
CA PRO A 118 -10.12 6.99 2.61
C PRO A 118 -10.19 8.06 1.52
N PHE A 119 -9.61 7.81 0.33
CA PHE A 119 -9.61 8.74 -0.80
C PHE A 119 -10.57 8.35 -1.92
N LEU A 120 -11.33 7.27 -1.74
CA LEU A 120 -12.33 6.77 -2.70
C LEU A 120 -11.72 6.50 -4.07
N ARG A 121 -10.58 5.81 -4.08
CA ARG A 121 -9.85 5.43 -5.29
C ARG A 121 -10.55 4.31 -6.06
N GLY A 122 -11.09 3.34 -5.33
CA GLY A 122 -11.59 2.08 -5.86
C GLY A 122 -10.47 1.14 -6.31
N GLU A 123 -10.83 0.01 -6.87
CA GLU A 123 -9.87 -1.04 -7.25
C GLU A 123 -9.44 -0.97 -8.72
N ASP A 124 -10.28 -0.37 -9.58
CA ASP A 124 -10.07 -0.33 -11.04
C ASP A 124 -9.76 1.08 -11.55
N PRO A 125 -8.73 1.25 -12.40
CA PRO A 125 -7.77 0.22 -12.80
C PRO A 125 -6.88 -0.20 -11.62
N PRO A 126 -6.18 -1.36 -11.71
CA PRO A 126 -5.27 -1.82 -10.66
C PRO A 126 -4.26 -0.74 -10.23
N CYS A 127 -3.75 -0.83 -9.00
CA CYS A 127 -2.69 0.07 -8.53
C CYS A 127 -1.48 0.01 -9.46
N ASP A 128 -0.98 1.18 -9.87
CA ASP A 128 0.32 1.30 -10.52
C ASP A 128 1.36 1.65 -9.43
N PRO A 129 2.28 0.74 -9.10
CA PRO A 129 3.29 0.99 -8.05
C PRO A 129 4.25 2.13 -8.40
N LYS A 130 4.28 2.61 -9.66
CA LYS A 130 5.04 3.82 -10.03
C LYS A 130 4.41 5.11 -9.48
N PHE A 131 3.12 5.06 -9.16
CA PHE A 131 2.35 6.19 -8.62
C PHE A 131 1.60 5.75 -7.35
N PRO A 132 2.30 5.32 -6.30
CA PRO A 132 1.66 4.70 -5.12
C PRO A 132 0.70 5.65 -4.38
N GLN A 133 0.88 6.97 -4.53
CA GLN A 133 -0.05 7.99 -4.03
C GLN A 133 -1.43 7.94 -4.69
N THR A 134 -1.58 7.28 -5.83
CA THR A 134 -2.88 7.13 -6.52
C THR A 134 -3.53 5.79 -6.24
N CYS A 135 -2.99 4.99 -5.33
CA CYS A 135 -3.53 3.70 -4.93
C CYS A 135 -4.36 3.83 -3.65
N GLN A 136 -5.17 2.81 -3.35
CA GLN A 136 -5.86 2.75 -2.06
C GLN A 136 -4.81 2.68 -0.95
N VAL A 137 -5.07 3.34 0.19
CA VAL A 137 -4.13 3.31 1.33
C VAL A 137 -3.87 1.88 1.77
N GLY A 138 -4.90 1.03 1.79
CA GLY A 138 -4.81 -0.38 2.14
C GLY A 138 -4.30 -1.32 1.06
N ASP A 139 -4.07 -0.86 -0.18
CA ASP A 139 -3.58 -1.74 -1.26
C ASP A 139 -2.06 -1.95 -1.16
N LEU A 140 -1.65 -2.76 -0.17
CA LEU A 140 -0.24 -3.05 0.10
C LEU A 140 0.40 -3.88 -1.03
N SER A 141 -0.30 -4.90 -1.53
CA SER A 141 0.21 -5.73 -2.64
C SER A 141 0.35 -4.97 -3.95
N GLY A 142 -0.58 -4.06 -4.26
CA GLY A 142 -0.50 -3.21 -5.44
C GLY A 142 0.70 -2.27 -5.40
N LYS A 143 1.00 -1.69 -4.23
CA LYS A 143 2.14 -0.78 -4.03
C LYS A 143 3.49 -1.51 -3.94
N HIS A 144 3.53 -2.63 -3.22
CA HIS A 144 4.79 -3.25 -2.75
C HIS A 144 5.05 -4.66 -3.29
N GLY A 145 4.17 -5.16 -4.16
CA GLY A 145 4.29 -6.47 -4.79
C GLY A 145 3.41 -7.56 -4.17
N LYS A 146 3.04 -8.51 -5.01
CA LYS A 146 2.22 -9.69 -4.66
C LYS A 146 3.07 -10.76 -3.96
N ILE A 147 2.39 -11.70 -3.31
CA ILE A 147 3.01 -12.88 -2.70
C ILE A 147 3.31 -13.91 -3.80
N THR A 148 4.59 -14.15 -4.07
CA THR A 148 5.06 -15.00 -5.18
C THR A 148 5.91 -16.19 -4.73
N SER A 149 6.16 -16.34 -3.43
CA SER A 149 6.95 -17.43 -2.85
C SER A 149 6.30 -17.98 -1.58
N ASP A 150 6.72 -19.18 -1.16
CA ASP A 150 6.36 -19.79 0.13
C ASP A 150 7.62 -20.46 0.71
N PRO A 151 8.24 -19.91 1.78
CA PRO A 151 7.80 -18.74 2.54
C PRO A 151 7.97 -17.43 1.76
N PHE A 152 7.17 -16.43 2.14
CA PHE A 152 7.26 -15.05 1.66
C PHE A 152 7.66 -14.14 2.82
N VAL A 153 8.77 -13.42 2.66
CA VAL A 153 9.25 -12.45 3.65
C VAL A 153 9.69 -11.19 2.92
N VAL A 154 9.11 -10.05 3.28
CA VAL A 154 9.48 -8.75 2.73
C VAL A 154 9.40 -7.67 3.81
N THR A 155 10.21 -6.63 3.64
CA THR A 155 10.11 -5.39 4.42
C THR A 155 10.11 -4.22 3.47
N TYR A 156 9.20 -3.28 3.67
CA TYR A 156 9.07 -2.09 2.85
C TYR A 156 8.52 -0.92 3.67
N TYR A 157 8.66 0.27 3.10
CA TYR A 157 8.18 1.52 3.69
C TYR A 157 6.95 2.00 2.93
N ASP A 158 5.91 2.40 3.66
CA ASP A 158 4.67 2.95 3.11
C ASP A 158 4.40 4.35 3.69
N GLN A 159 4.27 5.36 2.82
CA GLN A 159 4.07 6.75 3.23
C GLN A 159 2.61 7.11 3.54
N PHE A 160 1.66 6.23 3.23
CA PHE A 160 0.23 6.54 3.17
C PHE A 160 -0.57 5.88 4.29
N ALA A 161 -0.20 4.66 4.69
CA ALA A 161 -0.76 4.01 5.88
C ALA A 161 -0.30 4.74 7.15
N SER A 162 -1.17 4.77 8.17
CA SER A 162 -0.92 5.55 9.39
C SER A 162 -1.14 4.77 10.67
N THR A 163 -0.26 5.04 11.63
CA THR A 163 -0.43 4.71 13.06
C THR A 163 -1.02 5.85 13.88
N ALA A 164 -1.14 7.06 13.32
CA ALA A 164 -1.81 8.18 13.97
C ALA A 164 -3.33 8.00 13.94
N GLU A 165 -3.96 8.04 15.11
CA GLU A 165 -5.41 7.90 15.31
C GLU A 165 -6.19 9.10 14.76
N GLY A 166 -7.50 8.91 14.56
CA GLY A 166 -8.42 10.00 14.19
C GLY A 166 -8.45 10.39 12.71
N ILE A 167 -7.61 9.78 11.87
CA ILE A 167 -7.62 10.00 10.42
C ILE A 167 -8.06 8.75 9.65
N GLY A 168 -8.57 8.94 8.44
CA GLY A 168 -9.05 7.84 7.60
C GLY A 168 -7.99 6.77 7.33
N ALA A 169 -6.73 7.16 7.17
CA ALA A 169 -5.59 6.26 6.91
C ALA A 169 -5.11 5.46 8.13
N PHE A 170 -5.64 5.71 9.33
CA PHE A 170 -5.30 4.96 10.53
C PHE A 170 -5.69 3.50 10.37
N PHE A 171 -4.73 2.57 10.46
CA PHE A 171 -5.00 1.13 10.33
C PHE A 171 -5.01 0.38 11.67
N GLY A 172 -4.59 1.02 12.75
CA GLY A 172 -4.31 0.34 14.02
C GLY A 172 -5.51 -0.33 14.69
N ASN A 173 -6.74 0.02 14.31
CA ASN A 173 -7.99 -0.60 14.76
C ASN A 173 -8.68 -1.45 13.67
N ARG A 174 -7.95 -1.82 12.63
CA ARG A 174 -8.46 -2.52 11.45
C ARG A 174 -7.84 -3.89 11.28
N SER A 175 -8.11 -4.52 10.14
CA SER A 175 -7.59 -5.84 9.80
C SER A 175 -6.78 -5.83 8.51
N PHE A 176 -6.01 -6.88 8.27
CA PHE A 176 -5.58 -7.25 6.94
C PHE A 176 -6.21 -8.56 6.50
N VAL A 177 -6.30 -8.77 5.19
CA VAL A 177 -6.82 -9.98 4.57
C VAL A 177 -5.85 -10.44 3.48
N VAL A 178 -5.62 -11.75 3.39
CA VAL A 178 -4.90 -12.42 2.29
C VAL A 178 -5.93 -12.93 1.28
N HIS A 179 -5.69 -12.73 -0.01
CA HIS A 179 -6.62 -13.07 -1.08
C HIS A 179 -5.96 -13.85 -2.22
N TYR A 180 -6.79 -14.61 -2.91
CA TYR A 180 -6.55 -15.02 -4.29
C TYR A 180 -6.65 -13.81 -5.25
N PRO A 181 -6.08 -13.90 -6.48
CA PRO A 181 -6.22 -12.88 -7.53
C PRO A 181 -7.68 -12.54 -7.88
N ASN A 182 -8.59 -13.49 -7.72
CA ASN A 182 -10.03 -13.30 -7.94
C ASN A 182 -10.75 -12.65 -6.75
N LYS A 183 -10.00 -12.09 -5.79
CA LYS A 183 -10.46 -11.39 -4.58
C LYS A 183 -11.08 -12.29 -3.50
N THR A 184 -11.16 -13.60 -3.71
CA THR A 184 -11.59 -14.54 -2.66
C THR A 184 -10.66 -14.45 -1.45
N ARG A 185 -11.25 -14.30 -0.25
CA ARG A 185 -10.53 -14.13 1.02
C ARG A 185 -10.08 -15.49 1.54
N ILE A 186 -8.78 -15.63 1.85
CA ILE A 186 -8.16 -16.85 2.36
C ILE A 186 -8.12 -16.83 3.88
N SER A 187 -7.57 -15.76 4.43
CA SER A 187 -7.39 -15.57 5.88
C SER A 187 -7.25 -14.09 6.22
N CYS A 188 -7.43 -13.74 7.50
CA CYS A 188 -7.42 -12.37 7.96
C CYS A 188 -7.04 -12.27 9.44
N ALA A 189 -6.55 -11.10 9.86
CA ALA A 189 -6.21 -10.81 11.25
C ALA A 189 -6.33 -9.32 11.57
N ASN A 190 -6.57 -9.01 12.85
CA ASN A 190 -6.62 -7.65 13.36
C ASN A 190 -5.22 -7.12 13.68
N PHE A 191 -4.99 -5.85 13.39
CA PHE A 191 -3.87 -5.10 13.97
C PHE A 191 -4.16 -4.84 15.44
N ALA A 192 -3.16 -5.08 16.28
CA ALA A 192 -3.16 -4.75 17.69
C ALA A 192 -1.89 -3.98 18.02
N LYS A 193 -2.02 -2.89 18.78
CA LYS A 193 -0.88 -2.13 19.29
C LYS A 193 -0.12 -3.00 20.28
N ILE A 194 1.19 -3.09 20.14
CA ILE A 194 2.04 -3.79 21.11
C ILE A 194 2.83 -2.73 21.86
N ASP A 195 2.53 -2.58 23.14
CA ASP A 195 3.28 -1.69 24.01
C ASP A 195 4.64 -2.32 24.36
N GLY A 196 5.72 -1.54 24.26
CA GLY A 196 7.05 -1.94 24.75
C GLY A 196 7.91 -2.79 23.81
N ALA A 197 7.52 -3.01 22.55
CA ALA A 197 8.35 -3.68 21.56
C ALA A 197 8.67 -2.75 20.38
N SER A 198 9.83 -2.08 20.44
CA SER A 198 10.47 -1.58 19.23
C SER A 198 11.43 -2.67 18.75
N PRO A 199 11.17 -3.36 17.62
CA PRO A 199 12.22 -4.11 16.97
C PRO A 199 13.28 -3.08 16.59
N VAL A 200 14.51 -3.31 17.03
CA VAL A 200 15.68 -2.52 16.64
C VAL A 200 15.73 -2.49 15.11
N ILE A 201 15.25 -1.40 14.51
CA ILE A 201 15.56 -1.10 13.12
C ILE A 201 17.06 -0.82 13.10
N PRO A 202 17.85 -1.42 12.19
CA PRO A 202 19.28 -1.16 12.13
C PRO A 202 19.50 0.31 11.78
N THR A 203 19.71 1.13 12.80
CA THR A 203 20.29 2.45 12.65
C THR A 203 21.75 2.22 12.30
N SER A 204 22.11 2.24 11.01
CA SER A 204 23.51 2.38 10.62
C SER A 204 23.99 3.76 11.07
N SER A 205 24.44 3.83 12.31
CA SER A 205 25.07 5.00 12.92
C SER A 205 26.06 4.57 14.01
N ASP A 206 26.75 3.44 13.81
CA ASP A 206 27.96 3.15 14.58
C ASP A 206 29.12 3.98 14.03
N CYS A 207 29.14 5.28 14.37
CA CYS A 207 30.37 6.04 14.42
C CYS A 207 31.07 5.70 15.74
N SER A 208 31.58 4.47 15.85
CA SER A 208 32.51 4.14 16.93
C SER A 208 33.81 4.87 16.67
N ALA A 209 34.09 5.85 17.54
CA ALA A 209 35.36 6.55 17.61
C ALA A 209 36.49 5.52 17.70
N ALA A 210 37.36 5.50 16.68
CA ALA A 210 38.61 4.77 16.73
C ALA A 210 39.55 5.42 17.79
N PRO A 211 40.34 4.63 18.54
CA PRO A 211 41.30 5.17 19.50
C PRO A 211 42.42 5.94 18.78
N PRO A 212 43.10 6.88 19.46
CA PRO A 212 44.09 7.74 18.83
C PRO A 212 45.31 6.93 18.40
N VAL A 213 45.54 6.84 17.10
CA VAL A 213 46.78 6.30 16.53
C VAL A 213 47.85 7.40 16.51
N THR A 214 48.91 7.16 17.26
CA THR A 214 50.13 7.97 17.33
C THR A 214 50.81 8.00 15.96
N SER A 215 50.90 9.17 15.35
CA SER A 215 51.57 9.40 14.06
C SER A 215 53.07 9.62 14.26
N THR A 216 53.88 8.65 13.85
CA THR A 216 55.28 8.86 13.48
C THR A 216 55.33 9.13 11.98
N GLY A 217 55.87 10.29 11.60
CA GLY A 217 55.85 10.79 10.23
C GLY A 217 56.74 10.04 9.24
N VAL A 218 56.46 10.25 7.94
CA VAL A 218 57.32 10.11 6.75
C VAL A 218 56.48 10.56 5.51
N PRO A 219 57.08 11.07 4.42
CA PRO A 219 56.65 12.34 3.81
C PRO A 219 55.75 12.24 2.56
N GLN A 220 55.10 13.38 2.32
CA GLN A 220 54.30 13.84 1.19
C GLN A 220 54.92 13.60 -0.20
N PRO A 221 54.09 13.23 -1.20
CA PRO A 221 54.23 13.71 -2.56
C PRO A 221 53.08 14.66 -2.94
N SER A 222 53.49 15.78 -3.52
CA SER A 222 52.66 16.84 -4.11
C SER A 222 51.88 16.33 -5.33
N GLY A 223 50.57 16.58 -5.37
CA GLY A 223 49.72 16.30 -6.53
C GLY A 223 48.39 17.04 -6.42
N ASN A 224 48.35 18.25 -6.96
CA ASN A 224 47.21 19.16 -6.95
C ASN A 224 46.24 18.79 -8.10
N THR A 225 45.08 18.21 -7.78
CA THR A 225 43.99 18.06 -8.77
C THR A 225 42.65 18.41 -8.11
N THR A 226 42.21 19.63 -8.37
CA THR A 226 40.88 20.17 -8.07
C THR A 226 39.81 19.45 -8.89
N VAL A 227 38.81 18.86 -8.22
CA VAL A 227 37.53 18.45 -8.84
C VAL A 227 36.40 19.13 -8.07
N PRO A 228 35.50 19.89 -8.72
CA PRO A 228 34.40 20.58 -8.04
C PRO A 228 33.26 19.62 -7.66
N HIS A 229 32.83 19.72 -6.40
CA HIS A 229 31.61 19.12 -5.87
C HIS A 229 30.41 20.04 -6.14
N PRO A 230 29.33 19.59 -6.81
CA PRO A 230 28.17 20.44 -7.06
C PRO A 230 27.26 20.48 -5.82
N THR A 231 27.28 21.61 -5.10
CA THR A 231 26.27 21.96 -4.09
C THR A 231 24.97 22.39 -4.76
N GLY A 232 24.02 21.47 -4.86
CA GLY A 232 22.63 21.75 -5.22
C GLY A 232 21.81 22.05 -3.97
N ASN A 233 21.42 23.32 -3.79
CA ASN A 233 20.54 23.78 -2.71
C ASN A 233 19.15 23.15 -2.82
N VAL A 234 18.69 22.49 -1.75
CA VAL A 234 17.29 22.10 -1.56
C VAL A 234 16.49 23.32 -1.07
N PRO A 235 15.36 23.71 -1.69
CA PRO A 235 14.52 24.79 -1.18
C PRO A 235 13.82 24.38 0.12
N GLN A 236 14.10 25.11 1.20
CA GLN A 236 13.40 25.05 2.47
C GLN A 236 11.97 25.59 2.29
N SER A 237 10.96 24.74 2.39
CA SER A 237 9.55 25.13 2.34
C SER A 237 9.17 25.91 3.61
N THR A 238 8.82 27.18 3.41
CA THR A 238 8.34 28.08 4.46
C THR A 238 6.94 27.72 4.91
N LYS A 239 6.78 27.54 6.22
CA LYS A 239 5.54 27.41 6.99
C LYS A 239 4.42 28.37 6.50
N PRO A 240 3.20 27.88 6.17
CA PRO A 240 2.06 28.75 5.87
C PRO A 240 1.58 29.54 7.10
N PRO A 241 1.09 30.77 6.94
CA PRO A 241 0.60 31.58 8.05
C PRO A 241 -0.73 31.02 8.61
N VAL A 242 -0.85 31.08 9.92
CA VAL A 242 -2.02 30.68 10.71
C VAL A 242 -3.17 31.65 10.43
N ALA A 243 -4.26 31.16 9.84
CA ALA A 243 -5.50 31.92 9.73
C ALA A 243 -6.26 31.85 11.07
N SER A 244 -6.58 33.02 11.62
CA SER A 244 -7.41 33.21 12.80
C SER A 244 -8.89 32.99 12.45
N ASN A 245 -9.50 31.93 12.96
CA ASN A 245 -10.94 31.73 12.86
C ASN A 245 -11.65 32.48 13.99
N THR A 246 -12.41 33.52 13.65
CA THR A 246 -13.47 34.06 14.50
C THR A 246 -14.69 33.12 14.48
N PRO A 247 -15.43 32.98 15.59
CA PRO A 247 -16.58 32.09 15.63
C PRO A 247 -17.78 32.70 14.91
N VAL A 248 -18.29 32.02 13.88
CA VAL A 248 -19.60 32.33 13.29
C VAL A 248 -20.64 31.44 13.96
N THR A 249 -21.46 32.04 14.81
CA THR A 249 -22.67 31.43 15.35
C THR A 249 -23.71 31.29 14.25
N VAL A 250 -24.16 30.07 13.94
CA VAL A 250 -25.35 29.86 13.12
C VAL A 250 -26.36 29.06 13.93
N SER A 251 -27.51 29.69 14.15
CA SER A 251 -28.63 29.25 14.95
C SER A 251 -29.31 28.02 14.37
N ALA A 252 -29.73 27.11 15.25
CA ALA A 252 -30.66 26.03 14.97
C ALA A 252 -31.99 26.58 14.44
N GLY A 253 -32.56 25.87 13.46
CA GLY A 253 -33.90 26.10 12.93
C GLY A 253 -34.42 24.85 12.24
N ASN A 254 -35.26 24.09 12.95
CA ASN A 254 -36.06 23.01 12.39
C ASN A 254 -37.02 23.55 11.33
N ASN A 255 -37.11 22.90 10.16
CA ASN A 255 -38.42 22.64 9.57
C ASN A 255 -38.41 21.45 8.61
N VAL A 256 -39.42 20.61 8.81
CA VAL A 256 -39.76 19.41 8.04
C VAL A 256 -40.58 19.85 6.85
N GLN A 257 -40.18 19.50 5.62
CA GLN A 257 -41.13 19.39 4.51
C GLN A 257 -40.82 18.18 3.63
N SER A 258 -41.71 17.20 3.78
CA SER A 258 -42.00 16.12 2.85
C SER A 258 -42.32 16.67 1.47
N VAL A 259 -41.61 16.19 0.44
CA VAL A 259 -42.09 16.27 -0.94
C VAL A 259 -41.91 14.91 -1.60
N SER A 260 -42.99 14.15 -1.59
CA SER A 260 -43.25 12.98 -2.40
C SER A 260 -43.15 13.31 -3.89
N HIS A 261 -42.33 12.57 -4.65
CA HIS A 261 -42.49 12.44 -6.09
C HIS A 261 -42.46 10.98 -6.51
N ALA A 262 -43.40 10.68 -7.39
CA ALA A 262 -43.92 9.40 -7.79
C ALA A 262 -43.05 8.70 -8.85
N PHE A 263 -43.10 7.36 -8.78
CA PHE A 263 -43.16 6.37 -9.86
C PHE A 263 -42.47 6.68 -11.21
N GLY A 264 -41.42 5.89 -11.48
CA GLY A 264 -40.91 5.61 -12.82
C GLY A 264 -40.41 4.17 -12.89
N LEU A 265 -41.33 3.22 -13.12
CA LEU A 265 -41.02 1.84 -13.47
C LEU A 265 -40.44 1.81 -14.89
N VAL A 266 -39.21 1.33 -15.05
CA VAL A 266 -38.65 0.97 -16.36
C VAL A 266 -38.36 -0.53 -16.33
N SER A 267 -39.24 -1.29 -16.98
CA SER A 267 -39.14 -2.73 -17.19
C SER A 267 -37.94 -3.06 -18.08
N PHE A 268 -37.05 -3.95 -17.62
CA PHE A 268 -36.11 -4.64 -18.49
C PHE A 268 -36.73 -5.96 -18.94
N ALA A 269 -37.04 -6.05 -20.24
CA ALA A 269 -37.46 -7.29 -20.89
C ALA A 269 -36.23 -8.18 -21.14
N ALA A 270 -36.29 -9.41 -20.67
CA ALA A 270 -35.33 -10.47 -20.98
C ALA A 270 -35.62 -11.05 -22.36
N ALA A 271 -34.60 -11.12 -23.23
CA ALA A 271 -34.63 -11.90 -24.46
C ALA A 271 -33.82 -13.18 -24.25
N ILE A 272 -34.54 -14.30 -24.16
CA ILE A 272 -34.02 -15.67 -24.23
C ILE A 272 -33.88 -16.01 -25.72
N MET A 273 -32.65 -16.30 -26.18
CA MET A 273 -32.45 -17.02 -27.45
C MET A 273 -32.10 -18.47 -27.13
N PHE A 274 -33.02 -19.36 -27.50
CA PHE A 274 -32.75 -20.77 -27.76
C PHE A 274 -32.04 -20.87 -29.12
N MET A 275 -30.94 -21.64 -29.18
CA MET A 275 -30.51 -22.28 -30.42
C MET A 275 -30.53 -23.79 -30.21
N LEU A 276 -31.29 -24.45 -31.09
CA LEU A 276 -31.11 -25.83 -31.52
C LEU A 276 -29.80 -25.95 -32.31
#